data_AF-A0A7V5Y614-F1
#
_entry.id   AF-A0A7V5Y614-F1
#
_cell.length_a   1.000
_cell.length_b   1.000
_cell.length_c   1.000
_cell.angle_alpha   90.00
_cell.angle_beta   90.00
_cell.angle_gamma   90.00
#
_symmetry.space_group_name_H-M   'P 1'
#
loop_
_entity.id
_entity.type
_entity.pdbx_description
1 polymer ?
#
loop_
_entity_poly.entity_id
_entity_poly.type
_entity_poly.pdbx_seq_one_letter_code
_entity_poly.pdbx_strand_id
1 'polypeptide(L)'
;EYSSMKFAAFFMGEYMALMTICGIMTTCFLGGYLAPLNWSPIHSLAETVGGLFVPLATLTGALAPPFWFLLKLAALVFAFVWVRATLLRLRYDQLMNLGWRVLIPVGLINLALLTVYLLYGWLPALIGYALAIALYAIWAGERARRVERRRIALYAQAQPYRRASQEVSHG
;
A
#
# COMPACT_ATOMS: atom_id res chain seq x y z
N GLU A 1 17.79 1.14 28.65
CA GLU A 1 18.43 2.47 28.80
C GLU A 1 17.47 3.66 28.72
N TYR A 2 16.15 3.45 28.65
CA TYR A 2 15.16 4.52 28.86
C TYR A 2 14.44 4.31 30.18
N SER A 3 14.36 5.36 31.00
CA SER A 3 13.51 5.42 32.21
C SER A 3 12.03 5.36 31.81
N SER A 4 11.18 4.78 32.65
CA SER A 4 9.77 4.46 32.39
C SER A 4 8.97 5.62 31.78
N MET A 5 9.21 6.85 32.21
CA MET A 5 8.51 8.04 31.70
C MET A 5 8.92 8.38 30.25
N LYS A 6 10.22 8.26 29.91
CA LYS A 6 10.72 8.50 28.55
C LYS A 6 10.31 7.37 27.60
N PHE A 7 10.24 6.14 28.11
CA PHE A 7 9.70 4.99 27.38
C PHE A 7 8.23 5.24 27.02
N ALA A 8 7.39 5.64 27.97
CA ALA A 8 5.98 5.95 27.72
C ALA A 8 5.80 7.06 26.65
N ALA A 9 6.59 8.14 26.73
CA ALA A 9 6.55 9.21 25.74
C ALA A 9 6.94 8.74 24.32
N PHE A 10 7.91 7.82 24.21
CA PHE A 10 8.30 7.23 22.93
C PHE A 10 7.16 6.42 22.29
N PHE A 11 6.49 5.55 23.04
CA PHE A 11 5.33 4.80 22.51
C PHE A 11 4.17 5.71 22.16
N MET A 12 3.86 6.70 23.00
CA MET A 12 2.82 7.68 22.71
C MET A 12 3.09 8.37 21.37
N GLY A 13 4.35 8.78 21.14
CA GLY A 13 4.79 9.38 19.88
C GLY A 13 4.62 8.45 18.68
N GLU A 14 5.01 7.19 18.80
CA GLU A 14 4.86 6.18 17.73
C GLU A 14 3.38 5.98 17.36
N TYR A 15 2.48 5.87 18.34
CA TYR A 15 1.05 5.74 18.09
C TYR A 15 0.42 7.02 17.54
N MET A 16 0.84 8.21 17.99
CA MET A 16 0.39 9.47 17.41
C MET A 16 0.82 9.62 15.94
N ALA A 17 2.05 9.21 15.61
CA ALA A 17 2.53 9.21 14.23
C ALA A 17 1.73 8.25 13.35
N LEU A 18 1.41 7.05 13.85
CA LEU A 18 0.55 6.09 13.15
C LEU A 18 -0.83 6.68 12.89
N MET A 19 -1.47 7.28 13.90
CA MET A 19 -2.78 7.92 13.76
C MET A 19 -2.75 9.08 12.76
N THR A 20 -1.70 9.90 12.79
CA THR A 20 -1.53 11.04 11.88
C THR A 20 -1.39 10.58 10.42
N ILE A 21 -0.56 9.55 10.16
CA ILE A 21 -0.39 9.00 8.81
C ILE A 21 -1.69 8.39 8.30
N CYS A 22 -2.40 7.63 9.14
CA CYS A 22 -3.72 7.08 8.77
C CYS A 22 -4.74 8.20 8.50
N GLY A 23 -4.69 9.30 9.25
CA GLY A 23 -5.52 10.48 9.03
C GLY A 23 -5.26 11.12 7.66
N ILE A 24 -3.99 11.36 7.33
CA ILE A 24 -3.58 11.90 6.02
C ILE A 24 -3.98 10.95 4.89
N MET A 25 -3.80 9.64 5.07
CA MET A 25 -4.22 8.66 4.06
C MET A 25 -5.74 8.67 3.86
N THR A 26 -6.51 8.79 4.94
CA THR A 26 -7.98 8.83 4.86
C THR A 26 -8.46 10.05 4.09
N THR A 27 -7.84 11.22 4.32
CA THR A 27 -8.22 12.47 3.64
C THR A 27 -7.75 12.52 2.20
N CYS A 28 -6.49 12.17 1.92
CA CYS A 28 -5.91 12.28 0.58
C CYS A 28 -6.38 11.20 -0.40
N PHE A 29 -6.64 9.97 0.08
CA PHE A 29 -6.92 8.83 -0.79
C PHE A 29 -8.32 8.24 -0.62
N LEU A 30 -8.90 8.24 0.59
CA LEU A 30 -10.20 7.59 0.86
C LEU A 30 -11.38 8.59 0.89
N GLY A 31 -11.20 9.80 0.36
CA GLY A 31 -12.26 10.81 0.27
C GLY A 31 -12.70 11.38 1.63
N GLY A 32 -11.87 11.25 2.68
CA GLY A 32 -12.09 11.86 3.98
C GLY A 32 -13.45 11.52 4.60
N TYR A 33 -14.24 12.57 4.85
CA TYR A 33 -15.55 12.52 5.50
C TYR A 33 -16.70 12.11 4.56
N LEU A 34 -16.45 11.92 3.26
CA LEU A 34 -17.49 11.56 2.31
C LEU A 34 -17.91 10.10 2.49
N ALA A 35 -19.22 9.85 2.54
CA ALA A 35 -19.76 8.51 2.54
C ALA A 35 -19.46 7.82 1.19
N PRO A 36 -19.05 6.54 1.18
CA PRO A 36 -18.78 5.80 -0.06
C PRO A 36 -20.04 5.55 -0.90
N LEU A 37 -21.22 5.63 -0.28
CA LEU A 37 -22.52 5.52 -0.94
C LEU A 37 -23.29 6.83 -0.73
N ASN A 38 -23.91 7.33 -1.79
CA ASN A 38 -24.69 8.56 -1.73
C ASN A 38 -25.96 8.35 -0.89
N TRP A 39 -25.92 8.75 0.39
CA TRP A 39 -27.06 8.70 1.31
C TRP A 39 -28.02 9.88 1.16
N SER A 40 -27.78 10.77 0.18
CA SER A 40 -28.65 11.91 -0.14
C SER A 40 -30.13 11.53 -0.32
N PRO A 41 -30.50 10.43 -1.00
CA PRO A 41 -31.90 10.06 -1.17
C PRO A 41 -32.57 9.69 0.16
N ILE A 42 -31.86 9.01 1.07
CA ILE A 42 -32.37 8.59 2.38
C ILE A 42 -32.57 9.82 3.29
N HIS A 43 -31.64 10.77 3.23
CA HIS A 43 -31.76 12.03 3.97
C HIS A 43 -32.95 12.87 3.48
N SER A 44 -33.13 12.99 2.16
CA SER A 44 -34.27 13.73 1.60
C SER A 44 -35.62 13.07 1.91
N LEU A 45 -35.68 11.72 1.93
CA LEU A 45 -36.89 11.00 2.31
C LEU A 45 -37.22 11.20 3.80
N ALA A 46 -36.21 11.21 4.67
CA ALA A 46 -36.40 11.45 6.11
C ALA A 46 -36.89 12.88 6.41
N GLU A 47 -36.47 13.87 5.63
CA GLU A 47 -36.99 15.25 5.71
C GLU A 47 -38.42 15.38 5.14
N THR A 48 -38.74 14.64 4.07
CA THR A 48 -40.04 14.71 3.39
C THR A 48 -41.17 14.02 4.17
N VAL A 49 -40.86 12.94 4.89
CA VAL A 49 -41.86 12.15 5.64
C VAL A 49 -42.39 12.91 6.87
N GLY A 50 -41.62 13.86 7.43
CA GLY A 50 -42.03 14.73 8.54
C GLY A 50 -42.38 14.00 9.85
N GLY A 51 -42.29 14.70 10.99
CA GLY A 51 -42.67 14.15 12.31
C GLY A 51 -41.46 13.62 13.12
N LEU A 52 -41.61 12.45 13.76
CA LEU A 52 -40.61 11.87 14.67
C LEU A 52 -39.24 11.59 14.00
N PHE A 53 -39.18 11.58 12.67
CA PHE A 53 -37.98 11.25 11.89
C PHE A 53 -37.06 12.45 11.61
N VAL A 54 -37.50 13.69 11.91
CA VAL A 54 -36.68 14.92 11.78
C VAL A 54 -35.39 14.89 12.65
N PRO A 55 -35.41 14.50 13.94
CA PRO A 55 -34.18 14.34 14.71
C PRO A 55 -33.30 13.20 14.21
N LEU A 56 -33.87 12.18 13.57
CA LEU A 56 -33.10 11.09 12.96
C LEU A 56 -32.39 11.58 11.69
N ALA A 57 -33.03 12.44 10.90
CA ALA A 57 -32.43 13.08 9.74
C ALA A 57 -31.23 13.96 10.13
N THR A 58 -31.35 14.78 11.19
CA THR A 58 -30.23 15.62 11.67
C THR A 58 -29.08 14.80 12.25
N LEU A 59 -29.37 13.69 12.95
CA LEU A 59 -28.34 12.75 13.39
C LEU A 59 -27.63 12.08 12.20
N THR A 60 -28.38 11.71 11.16
CA THR A 60 -27.81 11.06 9.96
C THR A 60 -27.04 12.06 9.09
N GLY A 61 -27.41 13.35 9.07
CA GLY A 61 -26.67 14.40 8.37
C GLY A 61 -25.40 14.85 9.09
N ALA A 62 -25.48 15.11 10.40
CA ALA A 62 -24.38 15.68 11.17
C ALA A 62 -23.38 14.64 11.70
N LEU A 63 -23.84 13.45 12.11
CA LEU A 63 -22.96 12.41 12.66
C LEU A 63 -22.40 11.46 11.60
N ALA A 64 -23.04 11.33 10.43
CA ALA A 64 -22.52 10.42 9.41
C ALA A 64 -21.13 10.81 8.90
N PRO A 65 -20.78 12.08 8.60
CA PRO A 65 -19.46 12.41 8.07
C PRO A 65 -18.32 12.12 9.06
N PRO A 66 -18.39 12.52 10.36
CA PRO A 66 -17.40 12.13 11.35
C PRO A 66 -17.35 10.61 11.61
N PHE A 67 -18.51 9.94 11.61
CA PHE A 67 -18.58 8.50 11.78
C PHE A 67 -17.84 7.75 10.66
N TRP A 68 -18.08 8.13 9.40
CA TRP A 68 -17.41 7.53 8.25
C TRP A 68 -15.91 7.81 8.23
N PHE A 69 -15.51 9.02 8.63
CA PHE A 69 -14.10 9.35 8.78
C PHE A 69 -13.43 8.47 9.85
N LEU A 70 -14.02 8.37 11.04
CA LEU A 70 -13.49 7.53 12.13
C LEU A 70 -13.48 6.05 11.77
N LEU A 71 -14.48 5.57 11.04
CA LEU A 71 -14.54 4.19 10.59
C LEU A 71 -13.41 3.87 9.61
N LYS A 72 -13.17 4.74 8.61
CA LYS A 72 -12.06 4.58 7.66
C LYS A 72 -10.70 4.68 8.35
N LEU A 73 -10.55 5.63 9.28
CA LEU A 73 -9.37 5.79 10.10
C LEU A 73 -9.09 4.51 10.92
N ALA A 74 -10.11 3.99 11.61
CA ALA A 74 -10.01 2.76 12.40
C ALA A 74 -9.67 1.55 11.52
N ALA A 75 -10.28 1.45 10.33
CA ALA A 75 -9.97 0.40 9.36
C ALA A 75 -8.50 0.46 8.89
N LEU A 76 -7.96 1.66 8.63
CA LEU A 76 -6.55 1.82 8.26
C LEU A 76 -5.61 1.48 9.42
N VAL A 77 -5.89 1.96 10.63
CA VAL A 77 -5.10 1.61 11.83
C VAL A 77 -5.12 0.09 12.05
N PHE A 78 -6.30 -0.53 11.93
CA PHE A 78 -6.44 -1.98 11.99
C PHE A 78 -5.61 -2.67 10.90
N ALA A 79 -5.64 -2.18 9.66
CA ALA A 79 -4.82 -2.71 8.57
C ALA A 79 -3.31 -2.60 8.88
N PHE A 80 -2.83 -1.49 9.45
CA PHE A 80 -1.43 -1.34 9.85
C PHE A 80 -1.03 -2.31 10.97
N VAL A 81 -1.91 -2.52 11.96
CA VAL A 81 -1.69 -3.51 13.02
C VAL A 81 -1.69 -4.93 12.45
N TRP A 82 -2.58 -5.21 11.50
CA TRP A 82 -2.64 -6.51 10.84
C TRP A 82 -1.40 -6.77 9.96
N VAL A 83 -0.94 -5.78 9.21
CA VAL A 83 0.31 -5.85 8.44
C VAL A 83 1.50 -6.08 9.37
N ARG A 84 1.55 -5.38 10.52
CA ARG A 84 2.59 -5.60 11.54
C ARG A 84 2.58 -7.03 12.09
N ALA A 85 1.39 -7.62 12.27
CA ALA A 85 1.25 -8.99 12.75
C ALA A 85 1.60 -10.05 11.70
N THR A 86 1.44 -9.75 10.41
CA THR A 86 1.60 -10.73 9.32
C THR A 86 2.97 -10.68 8.63
N LEU A 87 3.65 -9.53 8.64
CA LEU A 87 4.92 -9.40 7.93
C LEU A 87 6.08 -10.07 8.67
N LEU A 88 6.78 -10.95 7.95
CA LEU A 88 8.09 -11.46 8.36
C LEU A 88 9.09 -10.31 8.34
N ARG A 89 9.68 -10.00 9.50
CA ARG A 89 10.63 -8.90 9.73
C ARG A 89 11.63 -8.73 8.56
N LEU A 90 11.51 -7.63 7.82
CA LEU A 90 12.37 -7.31 6.68
C LEU A 90 13.71 -6.73 7.14
N ARG A 91 14.79 -7.06 6.41
CA ARG A 91 16.13 -6.51 6.66
C ARG A 91 16.23 -5.08 6.10
N TYR A 92 17.02 -4.22 6.75
CA TYR A 92 17.23 -2.81 6.34
C TYR A 92 17.61 -2.68 4.85
N ASP A 93 18.54 -3.50 4.39
CA ASP A 93 19.01 -3.48 3.00
C ASP A 93 17.89 -3.76 1.98
N GLN A 94 16.92 -4.59 2.36
CA GLN A 94 15.76 -4.90 1.52
C GLN A 94 14.78 -3.72 1.48
N LEU A 95 14.57 -3.05 2.62
CA LEU A 95 13.71 -1.87 2.70
C LEU A 95 14.30 -0.70 1.89
N MET A 96 15.61 -0.46 2.01
CA MET A 96 16.30 0.61 1.28
C MET A 96 16.24 0.35 -0.23
N ASN A 97 16.46 -0.90 -0.66
CA ASN A 97 16.37 -1.28 -2.07
C ASN A 97 14.93 -1.13 -2.60
N LEU A 98 13.91 -1.49 -1.83
CA LEU A 98 12.50 -1.29 -2.21
C LEU A 98 12.18 0.20 -2.40
N GLY A 99 12.58 1.05 -1.45
CA GLY A 99 12.38 2.49 -1.51
C GLY A 99 13.00 3.12 -2.76
N TRP A 100 14.31 2.95 -2.92
CA TRP A 100 15.06 3.62 -3.99
C TRP A 100 14.85 3.01 -5.37
N ARG A 101 14.69 1.69 -5.45
CA ARG A 101 14.65 0.99 -6.74
C ARG A 101 13.25 0.77 -7.28
N VAL A 102 12.22 0.86 -6.44
CA VAL A 102 10.84 0.59 -6.83
C VAL A 102 9.93 1.78 -6.53
N LEU A 103 9.86 2.29 -5.28
CA LEU A 103 8.89 3.33 -4.95
C LEU A 103 9.13 4.66 -5.67
N ILE A 104 10.38 5.15 -5.71
CA ILE A 104 10.72 6.42 -6.37
C ILE A 104 10.38 6.40 -7.88
N PRO A 105 10.85 5.43 -8.68
CA PRO A 105 10.55 5.42 -10.12
C PRO A 105 9.06 5.21 -10.40
N VAL A 106 8.36 4.39 -9.60
CA VAL A 106 6.91 4.20 -9.75
C VAL A 106 6.14 5.49 -9.46
N GLY A 107 6.54 6.26 -8.44
CA GLY A 107 5.94 7.56 -8.14
C GLY A 107 6.12 8.56 -9.28
N LEU A 108 7.30 8.61 -9.89
CA LEU A 108 7.57 9.49 -11.04
C LEU A 108 6.74 9.12 -12.27
N ILE A 109 6.59 7.82 -12.57
CA ILE A 109 5.74 7.35 -13.66
C ILE A 109 4.28 7.71 -13.40
N ASN A 110 3.79 7.53 -12.18
CA ASN A 110 2.41 7.89 -11.83
C ASN A 110 2.17 9.40 -12.00
N LEU A 111 3.14 10.24 -11.64
CA LEU A 111 3.05 11.69 -11.83
C LEU A 111 3.02 12.07 -13.31
N ALA A 112 3.85 11.43 -14.15
CA ALA A 112 3.82 11.64 -15.60
C ALA A 112 2.52 11.14 -16.25
N LEU A 113 1.93 10.05 -15.76
CA LEU A 113 0.64 9.57 -16.24
C LEU A 113 -0.52 10.48 -15.80
N LEU A 114 -0.42 11.07 -14.60
CA LEU A 114 -1.39 12.06 -14.14
C LEU A 114 -1.42 13.29 -15.06
N THR A 115 -0.27 13.77 -15.53
CA THR A 115 -0.25 14.90 -16.48
C THR A 115 -0.90 14.53 -17.81
N VAL A 116 -0.66 13.31 -18.32
CA VAL A 116 -1.32 12.80 -19.53
C VAL A 116 -2.83 12.68 -19.33
N TYR A 117 -3.28 12.19 -18.18
CA TYR A 117 -4.70 12.09 -17.82
C TYR A 117 -5.41 13.45 -17.85
N LEU A 118 -4.76 14.48 -17.29
CA LEU A 118 -5.31 15.83 -17.25
C LEU A 118 -5.37 16.48 -18.65
N LEU A 119 -4.42 16.20 -19.55
CA LEU A 119 -4.37 16.84 -20.88
C LEU A 119 -5.24 16.12 -21.93
N TYR A 120 -5.22 14.80 -21.97
CA TYR A 120 -5.82 14.01 -23.05
C TYR A 120 -7.04 13.19 -22.61
N GLY A 121 -7.42 13.27 -21.33
CA GLY A 121 -8.53 12.53 -20.75
C GLY A 121 -8.18 11.10 -20.33
N TRP A 122 -9.22 10.36 -19.96
CA TRP A 122 -9.10 9.08 -19.26
C TRP A 122 -8.63 7.90 -20.14
N LEU A 123 -9.01 7.91 -21.43
CA LEU A 123 -8.65 6.86 -22.41
C LEU A 123 -7.14 6.72 -22.63
N PRO A 124 -6.40 7.79 -22.98
CA PRO A 124 -4.95 7.69 -23.17
C PRO A 124 -4.19 7.42 -21.86
N ALA A 125 -4.72 7.86 -20.71
CA ALA A 125 -4.13 7.52 -19.42
C ALA A 125 -4.23 6.01 -19.13
N LEU A 126 -5.37 5.37 -19.42
CA LEU A 126 -5.52 3.91 -19.27
C LEU A 126 -4.54 3.13 -20.13
N ILE A 127 -4.35 3.57 -21.38
CA ILE A 127 -3.35 2.98 -22.28
C ILE A 127 -1.94 3.17 -21.70
N GLY A 128 -1.65 4.36 -21.16
CA GLY A 128 -0.39 4.64 -20.45
C GLY A 128 -0.17 3.74 -19.23
N TYR A 129 -1.19 3.54 -18.40
CA TYR A 129 -1.15 2.61 -17.26
C TYR A 129 -0.94 1.16 -17.71
N ALA A 130 -1.66 0.71 -18.75
CA ALA A 130 -1.51 -0.63 -19.31
C ALA A 130 -0.10 -0.86 -19.87
N LEU A 131 0.45 0.13 -20.57
CA LEU A 131 1.81 0.08 -21.12
C LEU A 131 2.86 0.10 -20.01
N ALA A 132 2.69 0.92 -18.98
CA ALA A 132 3.58 0.95 -17.82
C ALA A 132 3.58 -0.40 -17.08
N ILE A 133 2.41 -1.03 -16.91
CA ILE A 133 2.30 -2.38 -16.31
C ILE A 133 2.96 -3.43 -17.21
N ALA A 134 2.75 -3.37 -18.52
CA ALA A 134 3.37 -4.29 -19.47
C ALA A 134 4.90 -4.18 -19.45
N LEU A 135 5.45 -2.96 -19.49
CA LEU A 135 6.89 -2.72 -19.37
C LEU A 135 7.44 -3.21 -18.03
N TYR A 136 6.73 -2.96 -16.93
CA TYR A 136 7.13 -3.45 -15.62
C TYR A 136 7.13 -4.99 -15.55
N ALA A 137 6.11 -5.64 -16.14
CA ALA A 137 6.02 -7.10 -16.20
C ALA A 137 7.13 -7.72 -17.06
N ILE A 138 7.47 -7.10 -18.20
CA ILE A 138 8.58 -7.53 -19.05
C ILE A 138 9.90 -7.41 -18.29
N TRP A 139 10.15 -6.27 -17.66
CA TRP A 139 11.35 -6.04 -16.87
C TRP A 139 11.46 -7.00 -15.67
N ALA A 140 10.35 -7.26 -14.98
CA ALA A 140 10.29 -8.20 -13.87
C ALA A 140 10.55 -9.64 -14.35
N GLY A 141 9.94 -10.03 -15.46
CA GLY A 141 10.17 -11.33 -16.10
C GLY A 141 11.63 -11.51 -16.55
N GLU A 142 12.25 -10.47 -17.09
CA GLU A 142 13.68 -10.51 -17.42
C GLU A 142 14.59 -10.59 -16.20
N ARG A 143 14.23 -9.92 -15.09
CA ARG A 143 14.98 -10.07 -13.83
C ARG A 143 14.90 -11.50 -13.31
N ALA A 144 13.71 -12.10 -13.30
CA ALA A 144 13.53 -13.49 -12.88
C ALA A 144 14.38 -14.44 -13.74
N ARG A 145 14.35 -14.26 -15.06
CA ARG A 145 15.17 -15.03 -16.01
C ARG A 145 16.67 -14.83 -15.80
N ARG A 146 17.13 -13.61 -15.46
CA ARG A 146 18.55 -13.33 -15.18
C ARG A 146 19.04 -14.01 -13.91
N VAL A 147 18.22 -14.08 -12.86
CA VAL A 147 18.58 -14.77 -11.61
C VAL A 147 18.71 -16.27 -11.84
N GLU A 148 17.77 -16.87 -12.57
CA GLU A 148 17.78 -18.29 -12.86
C GLU A 148 18.98 -18.71 -13.72
N ARG A 149 19.29 -17.93 -14.76
CA ARG A 149 20.49 -18.17 -15.58
C ARG A 149 21.78 -18.07 -14.78
N ARG A 150 21.86 -17.14 -13.82
CA ARG A 150 23.02 -17.03 -12.92
C ARG A 150 23.16 -18.25 -12.01
N ARG A 151 22.06 -18.77 -11.47
CA ARG A 151 22.06 -20.02 -10.69
C ARG A 151 22.55 -21.20 -11.53
N ILE A 152 21.99 -21.38 -12.73
CA ILE A 152 22.37 -22.47 -13.64
C ILE A 152 23.87 -22.37 -14.03
N ALA A 153 24.36 -21.17 -14.32
CA ALA A 153 25.78 -20.95 -14.62
C ALA A 153 26.69 -21.31 -13.44
N LEU A 154 26.30 -20.97 -12.20
CA LEU A 154 27.03 -21.35 -10.99
C LEU A 154 27.00 -22.86 -10.75
N TYR A 155 25.86 -23.53 -10.97
CA TYR A 155 25.78 -24.99 -10.87
C TYR A 155 26.65 -25.69 -11.92
N ALA A 156 26.70 -25.17 -13.16
CA ALA A 156 27.58 -25.70 -14.20
C ALA A 156 29.07 -25.51 -13.85
N GLN A 157 29.44 -24.38 -13.23
CA GLN A 157 30.81 -24.12 -12.75
C GLN A 157 31.16 -24.90 -11.48
N ALA A 158 30.19 -25.34 -10.69
CA ALA A 158 30.41 -26.18 -9.49
C ALA A 158 30.53 -27.68 -9.81
N GLN A 159 30.11 -28.11 -11.00
CA GLN A 159 30.24 -29.51 -11.45
C GLN A 159 31.66 -30.07 -11.65
N PRO A 160 32.77 -29.31 -11.74
CA PRO A 160 34.12 -29.88 -11.73
C PRO A 160 34.45 -30.68 -10.47
N TYR A 161 33.83 -30.37 -9.33
CA TYR A 161 34.16 -31.01 -8.05
C TYR A 161 33.59 -32.44 -7.90
N ARG A 162 32.50 -32.78 -8.61
CA ARG A 162 31.87 -34.11 -8.54
C ARG A 162 32.70 -35.20 -9.24
N ARG A 163 33.48 -34.86 -10.27
CA ARG A 163 34.35 -35.83 -10.95
C ARG A 163 35.56 -36.21 -10.10
N ALA A 164 36.18 -35.24 -9.43
CA ALA A 164 37.34 -35.48 -8.57
C ALA A 164 37.03 -36.43 -7.39
N SER A 165 35.83 -36.35 -6.79
CA SER A 165 35.44 -37.27 -5.71
C SER A 165 35.10 -38.68 -6.20
N GLN A 166 34.65 -38.83 -7.46
CA GLN A 166 34.35 -40.15 -8.04
C GLN A 166 35.62 -40.88 -8.49
N GLU A 167 36.64 -40.17 -8.95
CA GLU A 167 37.95 -40.75 -9.28
C GLU A 167 38.71 -41.23 -8.03
N VAL A 168 38.62 -40.51 -6.91
CA VAL A 168 39.24 -40.92 -5.63
C VAL A 168 38.52 -42.10 -4.95
N SER A 169 37.27 -42.38 -5.31
CA SER A 169 36.51 -43.52 -4.77
C SER A 169 36.72 -44.82 -5.57
N HIS A 170 37.34 -44.74 -6.75
CA HIS A 170 37.50 -45.87 -7.67
C HIS A 170 38.97 -46.24 -7.97
N GLY A 171 39.94 -45.55 -7.37
CA GLY A 171 41.36 -45.93 -7.36
C GLY A 171 41.79 -46.44 -5.99
#